data_AF-A0A257SZF6-F1
#
_entry.id   AF-A0A257SZF6-F1
#
_cell.length_a   1.000
_cell.length_b   1.000
_cell.length_c   1.000
_cell.angle_alpha   90.00
_cell.angle_beta   90.00
_cell.angle_gamma   90.00
#
_symmetry.space_group_name_H-M   'P 1'
#
loop_
_entity.id
_entity.type
_entity.pdbx_description
1 polymer ?
#
loop_
_entity_poly.entity_id
_entity_poly.type
_entity_poly.pdbx_seq_one_letter_code
_entity_poly.pdbx_strand_id
1 'polypeptide(L)'
;MLRCVIFMLIGGLWPFAALAQDLESLRNRAEQDPTALARLQRAASARDAKAAFYLGTLYSPLITRQEHTVVKGWPQTLHWYRQAARLGCARADFDLGLVYEKGLGVAKNTQRAAMYFSRMATIARMETALPSSAGSALGQHMTVHKD
;
A
#
# COMPACT_ATOMS: atom_id res chain seq x y z
N MET A 1 51.30 11.45 -16.80
CA MET A 1 50.42 10.30 -16.51
C MET A 1 49.72 10.56 -15.17
N LEU A 2 48.80 11.52 -15.17
CA LEU A 2 48.11 12.05 -14.00
C LEU A 2 46.72 11.41 -13.91
N ARG A 3 46.71 10.11 -13.63
CA ARG A 3 45.52 9.28 -13.39
C ARG A 3 45.70 8.71 -11.99
N CYS A 4 44.91 9.13 -11.00
CA CYS A 4 44.09 8.21 -10.19
C CYS A 4 43.62 8.68 -8.80
N VAL A 5 44.32 9.44 -7.95
CA VAL A 5 44.13 9.09 -6.51
C VAL A 5 43.33 10.06 -5.62
N ILE A 6 43.10 11.35 -5.90
CA ILE A 6 42.65 12.26 -4.83
C ILE A 6 41.49 13.19 -5.20
N PHE A 7 40.42 12.61 -5.75
CA PHE A 7 39.07 13.21 -5.68
C PHE A 7 38.00 12.12 -5.44
N MET A 8 38.35 11.10 -4.66
CA MET A 8 37.50 9.97 -4.26
C MET A 8 37.25 9.90 -2.73
N LEU A 9 37.53 10.96 -1.96
CA LEU A 9 37.48 10.83 -0.49
C LEU A 9 36.48 11.71 0.28
N ILE A 10 35.95 12.81 -0.24
CA ILE A 10 34.91 13.54 0.51
C ILE A 10 33.98 14.24 -0.48
N GLY A 11 32.90 13.56 -0.85
CA GLY A 11 31.93 14.10 -1.81
C GLY A 11 30.75 13.17 -2.02
N GLY A 12 30.30 12.53 -0.94
CA GLY A 12 28.97 11.96 -0.82
C GLY A 12 28.47 11.22 -2.05
N LEU A 13 28.94 9.98 -2.22
CA LEU A 13 28.11 8.92 -2.76
C LEU A 13 26.90 8.76 -1.81
N TRP A 14 25.95 9.69 -1.87
CA TRP A 14 24.68 9.60 -1.17
C TRP A 14 23.53 9.46 -2.18
N PRO A 15 23.42 8.33 -2.89
CA PRO A 15 22.11 7.81 -3.23
C PRO A 15 21.49 7.05 -2.04
N PHE A 16 22.05 7.14 -0.83
CA PHE A 16 21.70 6.29 0.32
C PHE A 16 20.38 6.66 1.03
N ALA A 17 19.59 7.58 0.48
CA ALA A 17 18.24 7.83 0.99
C ALA A 17 17.24 8.10 -0.14
N ALA A 18 17.26 7.30 -1.21
CA ALA A 18 15.98 6.81 -1.72
C ALA A 18 15.42 5.82 -0.69
N LEU A 19 15.19 6.31 0.54
CA LEU A 19 14.43 5.61 1.56
C LEU A 19 13.15 5.20 0.83
N ALA A 20 12.85 3.91 0.77
CA ALA A 20 11.52 3.46 0.39
C ALA A 20 10.57 4.13 1.39
N GLN A 21 10.08 5.31 1.04
CA GLN A 21 9.23 6.10 1.91
C GLN A 21 8.00 5.23 2.16
N ASP A 22 7.74 4.96 3.44
CA ASP A 22 6.61 4.14 3.83
C ASP A 22 5.35 4.69 3.16
N LEU A 23 4.58 3.82 2.52
CA LEU A 23 3.33 4.16 1.84
C LEU A 23 2.37 4.87 2.78
N GLU A 24 2.41 4.56 4.08
CA GLU A 24 1.60 5.25 5.10
C GLU A 24 2.05 6.70 5.28
N SER A 25 3.36 6.94 5.32
CA SER A 25 3.94 8.30 5.38
C SER A 25 3.61 9.11 4.12
N LEU A 26 3.57 8.45 2.95
CA LEU A 26 3.17 9.07 1.70
C LEU A 26 1.68 9.41 1.74
N ARG A 27 0.82 8.49 2.20
CA ARG A 27 -0.62 8.73 2.36
C ARG A 27 -0.88 9.94 3.25
N ASN A 28 -0.20 10.03 4.38
CA ASN A 28 -0.40 11.10 5.34
C ASN A 28 -0.05 12.48 4.79
N ARG A 29 0.92 12.56 3.86
CA ARG A 29 1.36 13.81 3.24
C ARG A 29 0.72 14.10 1.90
N ALA A 30 0.10 13.12 1.26
CA ALA A 30 -0.43 13.24 -0.11
C ALA A 30 -1.51 14.33 -0.28
N GLU A 31 -2.17 14.75 0.79
CA GLU A 31 -3.13 15.87 0.77
C GLU A 31 -2.43 17.24 0.61
N GLN A 32 -1.17 17.36 1.03
CA GLN A 32 -0.41 18.62 1.03
C GLN A 32 0.81 18.58 0.09
N ASP A 33 1.24 17.39 -0.30
CA ASP A 33 2.42 17.14 -1.11
C ASP A 33 2.05 16.41 -2.41
N PRO A 34 2.00 17.11 -3.57
CA PRO A 34 1.69 16.49 -4.85
C PRO A 34 2.74 15.45 -5.28
N THR A 35 3.99 15.56 -4.79
CA THR A 35 5.02 14.57 -5.08
C THR A 35 4.75 13.26 -4.34
N ALA A 36 4.24 13.34 -3.10
CA ALA A 36 3.80 12.17 -2.34
C ALA A 36 2.60 11.48 -3.01
N LEU A 37 1.63 12.26 -3.49
CA LEU A 37 0.49 11.75 -4.26
C LEU A 37 0.96 11.03 -5.54
N ALA A 38 1.85 11.64 -6.32
CA ALA A 38 2.38 11.04 -7.54
C ALA A 38 3.17 9.75 -7.28
N ARG A 39 3.85 9.64 -6.13
CA ARG A 39 4.52 8.40 -5.71
C ARG A 39 3.51 7.30 -5.36
N LEU A 40 2.44 7.62 -4.62
CA LEU A 40 1.37 6.66 -4.33
C LEU A 40 0.67 6.17 -5.60
N GLN A 41 0.36 7.08 -6.52
CA GLN A 41 -0.22 6.73 -7.82
C GLN A 41 0.69 5.77 -8.60
N ARG A 42 1.99 6.05 -8.67
CA ARG A 42 2.96 5.15 -9.31
C ARG A 42 3.02 3.78 -8.63
N ALA A 43 3.03 3.73 -7.30
CA ALA A 43 3.02 2.46 -6.56
C ALA A 43 1.74 1.66 -6.84
N ALA A 44 0.58 2.31 -6.86
CA ALA A 44 -0.69 1.67 -7.19
C ALA A 44 -0.73 1.18 -8.65
N SER A 45 -0.16 1.93 -9.60
CA SER A 45 0.03 1.51 -11.00
C SER A 45 0.98 0.33 -11.13
N ALA A 46 1.99 0.24 -10.25
CA ALA A 46 2.89 -0.92 -10.12
C ALA A 46 2.25 -2.13 -9.41
N ARG A 47 0.92 -2.14 -9.27
CA ARG A 47 0.12 -3.22 -8.64
C ARG A 47 0.37 -3.40 -7.13
N ASP A 48 0.82 -2.37 -6.43
CA ASP A 48 0.88 -2.39 -4.97
C ASP A 48 -0.54 -2.25 -4.37
N ALA A 49 -1.00 -3.32 -3.71
CA ALA A 49 -2.33 -3.39 -3.12
C ALA A 49 -2.53 -2.36 -1.98
N LYS A 50 -1.48 -2.10 -1.19
CA LYS A 50 -1.49 -1.17 -0.06
C LYS A 50 -1.53 0.28 -0.56
N ALA A 51 -0.79 0.59 -1.62
CA ALA A 51 -0.83 1.90 -2.26
C ALA A 51 -2.22 2.20 -2.87
N ALA A 52 -2.81 1.23 -3.59
CA ALA A 52 -4.17 1.37 -4.12
C ALA A 52 -5.20 1.55 -2.98
N PHE A 53 -5.06 0.81 -1.88
CA PHE A 53 -5.93 0.98 -0.71
C PHE A 53 -5.79 2.39 -0.12
N TYR A 54 -4.56 2.88 0.04
CA TYR A 54 -4.31 4.22 0.56
C TYR A 54 -4.83 5.34 -0.33
N LEU A 55 -4.75 5.20 -1.66
CA LEU A 55 -5.43 6.14 -2.56
C LEU A 55 -6.95 6.12 -2.33
N GLY A 56 -7.56 4.94 -2.17
CA GLY A 56 -8.98 4.84 -1.83
C GLY A 56 -9.33 5.56 -0.53
N THR A 57 -8.51 5.39 0.53
CA THR A 57 -8.72 6.12 1.79
C THR A 57 -8.56 7.63 1.61
N LEU A 58 -7.60 8.07 0.79
CA LEU A 58 -7.34 9.48 0.52
C LEU A 58 -8.50 10.16 -0.22
N TYR A 59 -9.10 9.48 -1.20
CA TYR A 59 -10.26 9.98 -1.93
C TYR A 59 -11.59 9.79 -1.17
N SER A 60 -11.58 9.06 -0.05
CA SER A 60 -12.78 8.79 0.74
C SER A 60 -13.35 10.07 1.35
N PRO A 61 -14.62 10.39 1.11
CA PRO A 61 -15.25 11.56 1.71
C PRO A 61 -15.47 11.40 3.22
N LEU A 62 -15.27 10.20 3.77
CA LEU A 62 -15.32 9.97 5.22
C LEU A 62 -14.08 10.49 5.96
N ILE A 63 -12.97 10.74 5.26
CA ILE A 63 -11.77 11.31 5.88
C ILE A 63 -11.85 12.84 5.82
N THR A 64 -12.21 13.45 6.94
CA THR A 64 -12.38 14.89 7.18
C THR A 64 -11.07 15.63 7.43
N ARG A 65 -10.02 15.35 6.66
CA ARG A 65 -8.92 16.31 6.51
C ARG A 65 -9.25 17.23 5.34
N GLN A 66 -9.53 18.49 5.65
CA GLN A 66 -9.78 19.52 4.64
C GLN A 66 -8.43 20.07 4.20
N GLU A 67 -8.06 19.89 2.93
CA GLU A 67 -7.22 20.81 2.17
C GLU A 67 -7.12 20.45 0.67
N HIS A 68 -6.76 21.44 -0.13
CA HIS A 68 -7.28 21.77 -1.48
C HIS A 68 -6.79 20.96 -2.69
N THR A 69 -5.92 19.94 -2.54
CA THR A 69 -5.32 19.29 -3.73
C THR A 69 -6.06 18.06 -4.24
N VAL A 70 -6.82 17.37 -3.38
CA VAL A 70 -7.47 16.10 -3.70
C VAL A 70 -8.98 16.25 -3.69
N VAL A 71 -9.61 16.13 -4.86
CA VAL A 71 -11.07 16.08 -4.96
C VAL A 71 -11.54 14.72 -4.44
N LYS A 72 -12.15 14.73 -3.25
CA LYS A 72 -12.71 13.54 -2.61
C LYS A 72 -14.05 13.17 -3.22
N GLY A 73 -14.33 11.88 -3.30
CA GLY A 73 -15.55 11.37 -3.91
C GLY A 73 -15.67 9.86 -3.86
N TRP A 74 -16.92 9.40 -3.69
CA TRP A 74 -17.24 7.98 -3.72
C TRP A 74 -16.82 7.27 -5.01
N PRO A 75 -16.95 7.85 -6.22
CA PRO A 75 -16.54 7.19 -7.45
C PRO A 75 -15.04 6.81 -7.45
N GLN A 76 -14.16 7.72 -7.05
CA GLN A 76 -12.72 7.47 -6.98
C GLN A 76 -12.39 6.49 -5.85
N THR A 77 -13.02 6.65 -4.69
CA THR A 77 -12.88 5.73 -3.54
C THR A 77 -13.16 4.29 -3.95
N LEU A 78 -14.31 4.07 -4.58
CA LEU A 78 -14.75 2.75 -5.06
C LEU A 78 -13.82 2.17 -6.12
N HIS A 79 -13.32 3.02 -7.03
CA HIS A 79 -12.36 2.59 -8.04
C HIS A 79 -11.09 2.01 -7.40
N TRP A 80 -10.48 2.76 -6.49
CA TRP A 80 -9.24 2.37 -5.83
C TRP A 80 -9.42 1.20 -4.86
N TYR A 81 -10.51 1.18 -4.10
CA TYR A 81 -10.85 0.03 -3.25
C TYR A 81 -11.05 -1.23 -4.07
N ARG A 82 -11.80 -1.19 -5.19
CA ARG A 82 -11.94 -2.36 -6.07
C ARG A 82 -10.60 -2.81 -6.65
N GLN A 83 -9.71 -1.88 -6.98
CA GLN A 83 -8.36 -2.23 -7.44
C GLN A 83 -7.55 -2.91 -6.33
N ALA A 84 -7.49 -2.33 -5.14
CA ALA A 84 -6.79 -2.92 -3.99
C ALA A 84 -7.34 -4.31 -3.64
N ALA A 85 -8.67 -4.46 -3.67
CA ALA A 85 -9.35 -5.70 -3.38
C ALA A 85 -9.07 -6.78 -4.45
N ARG A 86 -8.99 -6.41 -5.74
CA ARG A 86 -8.53 -7.30 -6.82
C ARG A 86 -7.08 -7.74 -6.65
N LEU A 87 -6.25 -6.95 -5.97
CA LEU A 87 -4.86 -7.26 -5.65
C LEU A 87 -4.72 -8.04 -4.34
N GLY A 88 -5.82 -8.49 -3.73
CA GLY A 88 -5.82 -9.31 -2.51
C GLY A 88 -5.75 -8.50 -1.20
N CYS A 89 -6.01 -7.19 -1.23
CA CYS A 89 -6.05 -6.41 0.00
C CYS A 89 -7.31 -6.74 0.82
N ALA A 90 -7.16 -7.52 1.89
CA ALA A 90 -8.25 -7.88 2.79
C ALA A 90 -8.95 -6.65 3.41
N ARG A 91 -8.19 -5.57 3.70
CA ARG A 91 -8.74 -4.31 4.23
C ARG A 91 -9.66 -3.61 3.22
N ALA A 92 -9.31 -3.67 1.93
CA ALA A 92 -10.16 -3.12 0.87
C ALA A 92 -11.44 -3.93 0.69
N ASP A 93 -11.40 -5.26 0.87
CA ASP A 93 -12.59 -6.09 0.89
C ASP A 93 -13.53 -5.72 2.04
N PHE A 94 -12.98 -5.55 3.24
CA PHE A 94 -13.77 -5.09 4.39
C PHE A 94 -14.45 -3.74 4.13
N ASP A 95 -13.69 -2.75 3.64
CA ASP A 95 -14.22 -1.42 3.35
C ASP A 95 -15.27 -1.43 2.23
N LEU A 96 -15.09 -2.24 1.19
CA LEU A 96 -16.13 -2.43 0.16
C LEU A 96 -17.39 -3.08 0.72
N GLY A 97 -17.24 -4.03 1.65
CA GLY A 97 -18.34 -4.62 2.40
C GLY A 97 -19.16 -3.55 3.12
N LEU A 98 -18.50 -2.69 3.88
CA LEU A 98 -19.13 -1.56 4.59
C LEU A 98 -19.79 -0.57 3.63
N VAL A 99 -19.15 -0.27 2.49
CA VAL A 99 -19.70 0.64 1.49
C VAL A 99 -21.04 0.12 0.94
N TYR A 100 -21.12 -1.17 0.61
CA TYR A 100 -22.38 -1.76 0.13
C TYR A 100 -23.40 -2.00 1.24
N GLU A 101 -22.98 -2.30 2.46
CA GLU A 101 -23.89 -2.46 3.59
C GLU A 101 -24.57 -1.14 3.97
N LYS A 102 -23.78 -0.07 4.07
CA LYS A 102 -24.24 1.25 4.50
C LYS A 102 -24.78 2.12 3.35
N GLY A 103 -24.50 1.75 2.10
CA GLY A 103 -24.96 2.49 0.92
C GLY A 103 -24.16 3.78 0.70
N LEU A 104 -22.84 3.70 0.85
CA LEU A 104 -21.95 4.85 0.82
C LEU A 104 -21.52 5.16 -0.62
N GLY A 105 -22.21 6.11 -1.25
CA GLY A 105 -21.99 6.46 -2.65
C GLY A 105 -22.41 5.40 -3.66
N VAL A 106 -23.11 4.36 -3.19
CA VAL A 106 -23.78 3.32 -3.97
C VAL A 106 -25.08 2.94 -3.28
N ALA A 107 -26.01 2.33 -4.01
CA ALA A 107 -27.18 1.72 -3.39
C ALA A 107 -26.76 0.60 -2.42
N LYS A 108 -27.46 0.51 -1.29
CA LYS A 108 -27.29 -0.59 -0.33
C LYS A 108 -27.49 -1.93 -1.02
N ASN A 109 -26.59 -2.87 -0.75
CA ASN A 109 -26.64 -4.22 -1.30
C ASN A 109 -25.98 -5.21 -0.32
N THR A 110 -26.80 -5.82 0.53
CA THR A 110 -26.35 -6.77 1.56
C THR A 110 -25.70 -8.01 0.97
N GLN A 111 -26.14 -8.48 -0.20
CA GLN A 111 -25.54 -9.63 -0.88
C GLN A 111 -24.11 -9.33 -1.33
N ARG A 112 -23.88 -8.16 -1.93
CA ARG A 112 -22.53 -7.71 -2.30
C ARG A 112 -21.66 -7.49 -1.06
N ALA A 113 -22.21 -6.92 0.01
CA ALA A 113 -21.49 -6.76 1.27
C ALA A 113 -21.01 -8.11 1.82
N ALA A 114 -21.92 -9.09 1.92
CA ALA A 114 -21.60 -10.44 2.38
C ALA A 114 -20.54 -11.14 1.51
N MET A 115 -20.60 -10.95 0.18
CA MET A 115 -19.59 -11.46 -0.74
C MET A 115 -18.19 -10.91 -0.41
N TYR A 116 -18.06 -9.59 -0.20
CA TYR A 116 -16.79 -8.98 0.15
C TYR A 116 -16.26 -9.45 1.52
N PHE A 117 -17.12 -9.51 2.54
CA PHE A 117 -16.72 -10.03 3.85
C PHE A 117 -16.28 -11.50 3.81
N SER A 118 -16.96 -12.32 3.02
CA SER A 118 -16.58 -13.73 2.83
C SER A 118 -15.22 -13.86 2.14
N ARG A 119 -14.93 -12.99 1.16
CA ARG A 119 -13.63 -12.94 0.49
C ARG A 119 -12.51 -12.53 1.44
N MET A 120 -12.72 -11.48 2.23
CA MET A 120 -11.79 -11.06 3.28
C MET A 120 -11.47 -12.22 4.24
N ALA A 121 -12.50 -12.90 4.76
CA ALA A 121 -12.32 -14.02 5.69
C ALA A 121 -11.53 -15.18 5.06
N THR A 122 -11.71 -15.41 3.76
CA THR A 122 -10.96 -16.43 3.01
C THR A 122 -9.48 -16.05 2.91
N ILE A 123 -9.17 -14.80 2.55
CA ILE A 123 -7.80 -14.30 2.47
C ILE A 123 -7.12 -14.35 3.85
N ALA A 124 -7.80 -13.91 4.90
CA ALA A 124 -7.28 -13.97 6.27
C ALA A 124 -6.95 -15.40 6.70
N ARG A 125 -7.82 -16.36 6.35
CA ARG A 125 -7.58 -17.78 6.63
C ARG A 125 -6.36 -18.31 5.88
N MET A 126 -6.15 -17.90 4.63
CA MET A 126 -4.96 -18.29 3.85
C MET A 126 -3.67 -17.74 4.47
N GLU A 127 -3.68 -16.50 4.96
CA GLU A 127 -2.53 -15.90 5.65
C GLU A 127 -2.18 -16.64 6.95
N THR A 128 -3.20 -17.07 7.72
CA THR A 128 -2.99 -17.89 8.92
C THR A 128 -2.61 -19.36 8.65
N ALA A 129 -2.90 -19.87 7.45
CA ALA A 129 -2.62 -21.25 7.07
C ALA A 129 -1.21 -21.44 6.48
N LEU A 130 -0.46 -20.36 6.25
CA LEU A 130 0.96 -20.43 5.94
C LEU A 130 1.73 -20.60 7.27
N PRO A 131 2.46 -21.72 7.50
CA PRO A 131 3.26 -21.87 8.70
C PRO A 131 4.29 -20.73 8.77
N SER A 132 4.54 -20.24 9.98
CA SER A 132 5.42 -19.10 10.31
C SER A 132 6.90 -19.25 9.88
N SER A 133 7.25 -20.27 9.09
CA SER A 133 8.62 -20.61 8.70
C SER A 133 9.21 -19.69 7.63
N ALA A 134 8.44 -18.81 6.99
CA ALA A 134 9.00 -17.81 6.08
C ALA A 134 9.75 -16.66 6.81
N GLY A 135 9.60 -16.54 8.13
CA GLY A 135 10.25 -15.50 8.95
C GLY A 135 11.59 -15.89 9.59
N SER A 136 11.98 -17.18 9.60
CA SER A 136 13.17 -17.65 10.35
C SER A 136 14.27 -18.32 9.52
N ALA A 137 14.11 -18.50 8.20
CA ALA A 137 15.05 -19.29 7.40
C ALA A 137 16.23 -18.51 6.77
N LEU A 138 16.43 -17.22 7.08
CA LEU A 138 17.57 -16.44 6.58
C LEU A 138 18.58 -16.05 7.69
N GLY A 139 18.46 -16.60 8.90
CA GLY A 139 19.27 -16.19 10.04
C GLY A 139 20.40 -17.12 10.48
N GLN A 140 20.35 -18.43 10.21
CA GLN A 140 21.30 -19.38 10.81
C GLN A 140 21.46 -20.61 9.90
N HIS A 141 22.57 -20.70 9.15
CA HIS A 141 23.43 -21.88 8.98
C HIS A 141 24.39 -21.72 7.77
N MET A 142 25.35 -20.79 7.85
CA MET A 142 26.58 -20.87 7.06
C MET A 142 27.79 -20.76 7.99
N THR A 143 28.10 -21.84 8.71
CA THR A 143 29.44 -22.12 9.23
C THR A 143 29.63 -23.62 9.44
N VAL A 144 29.71 -24.41 8.36
CA VAL A 144 30.50 -25.66 8.38
C VAL A 144 31.09 -25.86 6.98
N HIS A 145 32.35 -25.48 6.81
CA HIS A 145 33.25 -26.32 6.03
C HIS A 145 34.51 -26.50 6.86
N LYS A 146 34.62 -27.69 7.43
CA LYS A 146 35.86 -28.26 7.93
C LYS A 146 36.32 -29.18 6.82
N ASP A 147 37.37 -28.77 6.13
CA ASP A 147 38.35 -29.62 5.44
C ASP A 147 39.70 -28.90 5.52
#